data_AF-A0A497KT21-F1
#
_entry.id   AF-A0A497KT21-F1
#
_cell.length_a   1.000
_cell.length_b   1.000
_cell.length_c   1.000
_cell.angle_alpha   90.00
_cell.angle_beta   90.00
_cell.angle_gamma   90.00
#
_symmetry.space_group_name_H-M   'P 1'
#
loop_
_entity.id
_entity.type
_entity.pdbx_description
1 polymer ?
#
loop_
_entity_poly.entity_id
_entity_poly.type
_entity_poly.pdbx_seq_one_letter_code
_entity_poly.pdbx_strand_id
1 'polypeptide(L)'
;MKFYDSAWFISYELTGKEPGEIKILVQDSIPFPFIEKDDYGFVICLPNVKKLKNRMLEYQGIIFDPRDEMQIQILWDLFKSSIYYLSLFTVIVDPRLYSDQLKGKEENTALTAIVMVEDAVLNAYLKTFHRDLLPEIKVADAFSYLALKPAHMIRNRGVRLAASILSLYKTGMIKGRLEGSFGNVKNAVKMLRRLERRNIKAFSKLGNRLDAVKAQETESKMKAFSEI
;
A
#
# COMPACT_ATOMS: atom_id res chain seq x y z
N MET A 1 12.25 -2.64 21.67
CA MET A 1 11.78 -1.63 20.68
C MET A 1 10.34 -1.29 21.01
N LYS A 2 9.99 0.01 21.00
CA LYS A 2 8.63 0.48 21.28
C LYS A 2 7.88 0.77 19.98
N PHE A 3 7.63 -0.28 19.18
CA PHE A 3 6.96 -0.17 17.88
C PHE A 3 5.63 0.58 17.99
N TYR A 4 4.81 0.24 18.99
CA TYR A 4 3.50 0.86 19.20
C TYR A 4 3.58 2.39 19.35
N ASP A 5 4.45 2.90 20.22
CA ASP A 5 4.59 4.35 20.45
C ASP A 5 5.09 5.06 19.18
N SER A 6 6.04 4.45 18.46
CA SER A 6 6.52 4.97 17.19
C SER A 6 5.42 5.04 16.13
N ALA A 7 4.52 4.06 16.09
CA ALA A 7 3.41 4.03 15.13
C ALA A 7 2.50 5.25 15.31
N TRP A 8 2.14 5.57 16.55
CA TRP A 8 1.30 6.73 16.87
C TRP A 8 1.95 8.03 16.47
N PHE A 9 3.21 8.24 16.87
CA PHE A 9 3.94 9.46 16.55
C PHE A 9 4.04 9.69 15.04
N ILE A 10 4.49 8.68 14.31
CA ILE A 10 4.63 8.73 12.85
C ILE A 10 3.27 9.02 12.19
N SER A 11 2.21 8.32 12.60
CA SER A 11 0.91 8.45 11.95
C SER A 11 0.32 9.86 12.10
N TYR A 12 0.35 10.43 13.29
CA TYR A 12 -0.14 11.79 13.52
C TYR A 12 0.72 12.85 12.80
N GLU A 13 2.04 12.71 12.83
CA GLU A 13 2.95 13.65 12.14
C GLU A 13 2.73 13.64 10.62
N LEU A 14 2.55 12.46 10.02
CA LEU A 14 2.36 12.32 8.59
C LEU A 14 1.00 12.83 8.12
N THR A 15 -0.04 12.57 8.90
CA THR A 15 -1.43 12.82 8.48
C THR A 15 -1.94 14.19 8.92
N GLY A 16 -1.38 14.78 9.97
CA GLY A 16 -1.89 16.00 10.59
C GLY A 16 -3.29 15.84 11.18
N LYS A 17 -3.72 14.60 11.41
CA LYS A 17 -5.03 14.28 11.99
C LYS A 17 -5.01 14.43 13.50
N GLU A 18 -6.18 14.75 14.05
CA GLU A 18 -6.37 14.88 15.49
C GLU A 18 -6.46 13.51 16.18
N PRO A 19 -6.13 13.44 17.48
CA PRO A 19 -6.32 12.22 18.27
C PRO A 19 -7.74 11.67 18.16
N GLY A 20 -7.86 10.40 17.75
CA GLY A 20 -9.14 9.71 17.58
C GLY A 20 -9.63 9.58 16.14
N GLU A 21 -9.12 10.37 15.19
CA GLU A 21 -9.44 10.21 13.76
C GLU A 21 -8.71 9.02 13.11
N ILE A 22 -7.55 8.66 13.66
CA ILE A 22 -6.83 7.42 13.37
C ILE A 22 -6.68 6.67 14.69
N LYS A 23 -6.95 5.37 14.64
CA LYS A 23 -6.64 4.44 15.73
C LYS A 23 -5.55 3.47 15.28
N ILE A 24 -4.64 3.11 16.17
CA ILE A 24 -3.61 2.10 15.89
C ILE A 24 -3.82 0.92 16.82
N LEU A 25 -3.99 -0.27 16.24
CA LEU A 25 -4.12 -1.53 16.95
C LEU A 25 -2.94 -2.43 16.58
N VAL A 26 -2.21 -2.92 17.57
CA VAL A 26 -1.19 -3.95 17.39
C VAL A 26 -1.76 -5.28 17.83
N GLN A 27 -1.74 -6.29 16.95
CA GLN A 27 -2.36 -7.59 17.18
C GLN A 27 -1.39 -8.73 16.91
N ASP A 28 -1.43 -9.77 17.76
CA ASP A 28 -0.61 -10.97 17.60
C ASP A 28 -1.17 -11.95 16.54
N SER A 29 -2.47 -11.87 16.27
CA SER A 29 -3.22 -12.83 15.45
C SER A 29 -3.20 -12.54 13.95
N ILE A 30 -2.67 -11.39 13.52
CA ILE A 30 -2.73 -10.97 12.12
C ILE A 30 -1.38 -11.19 11.41
N PRO A 31 -1.37 -11.68 10.16
CA PRO A 31 -0.14 -11.95 9.44
C PRO A 31 0.43 -10.73 8.72
N PHE A 32 -0.41 -9.76 8.36
CA PHE A 32 -0.05 -8.58 7.57
C PHE A 32 -0.76 -7.34 8.10
N PRO A 33 -0.18 -6.15 7.91
CA PRO A 33 -0.84 -4.90 8.27
C PRO A 33 -1.99 -4.60 7.32
N PHE A 34 -3.07 -4.04 7.84
CA PHE A 34 -4.23 -3.62 7.05
C PHE A 34 -4.92 -2.42 7.69
N ILE A 35 -5.84 -1.83 6.94
CA ILE A 35 -6.66 -0.71 7.37
C ILE A 35 -8.13 -1.09 7.35
N GLU A 36 -8.84 -0.68 8.39
CA GLU A 36 -10.29 -0.75 8.49
C GLU A 36 -10.87 0.64 8.71
N LYS A 37 -12.18 0.75 8.56
CA LYS A 37 -12.93 1.95 8.89
C LYS A 37 -14.06 1.57 9.84
N ASP A 38 -14.11 2.23 10.99
CA ASP A 38 -15.21 2.13 11.95
C ASP A 38 -16.07 3.41 11.91
N ASP A 39 -17.07 3.49 12.79
CA ASP A 39 -17.97 4.65 12.88
C ASP A 39 -17.26 5.97 13.26
N TYR A 40 -16.03 5.88 13.80
CA TYR A 40 -15.28 7.01 14.33
C TYR A 40 -14.11 7.43 13.43
N GLY A 41 -13.64 6.57 12.53
CA GLY A 41 -12.52 6.88 11.66
C GLY A 41 -11.81 5.66 11.11
N PHE A 42 -10.54 5.82 10.79
CA PHE A 42 -9.70 4.74 10.28
C PHE A 42 -9.00 4.01 11.43
N VAL A 43 -8.91 2.69 11.30
CA VAL A 43 -8.18 1.82 12.23
C VAL A 43 -7.04 1.15 11.47
N ILE A 44 -5.80 1.49 11.83
CA ILE A 44 -4.58 0.88 11.31
C ILE A 44 -4.25 -0.32 12.19
N CYS A 45 -4.35 -1.52 11.62
CA CYS A 45 -4.04 -2.78 12.29
C CYS A 45 -2.63 -3.23 11.88
N LEU A 46 -1.72 -3.34 12.85
CA LEU A 46 -0.33 -3.74 12.66
C LEU A 46 -0.06 -5.10 13.33
N PRO A 47 0.66 -6.02 12.66
CA PRO A 47 1.09 -7.24 13.31
C PRO A 47 2.09 -6.90 14.42
N ASN A 48 2.05 -7.63 15.52
CA ASN A 48 3.08 -7.53 16.55
C ASN A 48 4.37 -8.24 16.11
N VAL A 49 5.52 -7.76 16.58
CA VAL A 49 6.79 -8.48 16.41
C VAL A 49 6.83 -9.62 17.42
N LYS A 50 6.82 -10.85 16.92
CA LYS A 50 6.80 -12.05 17.76
C LYS A 50 8.22 -12.45 18.14
N LYS A 51 8.41 -12.84 19.40
CA LYS A 51 9.66 -13.46 19.86
C LYS A 51 9.52 -14.99 19.76
N LEU A 52 10.41 -15.62 19.00
CA LEU A 52 10.45 -17.06 18.84
C LEU A 52 11.25 -17.73 19.97
N LYS A 53 11.04 -19.03 20.18
CA LYS A 53 11.68 -19.81 21.26
C LYS A 53 13.22 -19.75 21.23
N ASN A 54 13.80 -19.59 20.05
CA ASN A 54 15.25 -19.49 19.82
C ASN A 54 15.79 -18.05 19.92
N ARG A 55 15.02 -17.12 20.50
CA ARG A 55 15.34 -15.67 20.60
C ARG A 55 15.35 -14.93 19.26
N MET A 56 14.96 -15.56 18.16
CA MET A 56 14.74 -14.87 16.89
C MET A 56 13.48 -14.02 16.96
N LEU A 57 13.37 -13.04 16.07
CA LEU A 57 12.17 -12.23 15.91
C LEU A 57 11.42 -12.67 14.66
N GLU A 58 10.10 -12.60 14.68
CA GLU A 58 9.26 -12.81 13.51
C GLU A 58 8.37 -11.58 13.28
N TYR A 59 8.33 -11.10 12.05
CA TYR A 59 7.45 -10.01 11.63
C TYR A 59 6.97 -10.25 10.19
N GLN A 60 5.66 -10.18 9.97
CA GLN A 60 5.02 -10.44 8.67
C GLN A 60 5.46 -11.77 8.01
N GLY A 61 5.66 -12.82 8.82
CA GLY A 61 6.10 -14.14 8.37
C GLY A 61 7.59 -14.26 8.01
N ILE A 62 8.39 -13.21 8.26
CA ILE A 62 9.84 -13.20 8.05
C ILE A 62 10.54 -13.33 9.41
N ILE A 63 11.57 -14.18 9.47
CA ILE A 63 12.38 -14.41 10.68
C ILE A 63 13.66 -13.56 10.61
N PHE A 64 13.97 -12.86 11.69
CA PHE A 64 15.11 -11.96 11.83
C PHE A 64 16.00 -12.36 13.01
N ASP A 65 17.31 -12.35 12.82
CA ASP A 65 18.29 -12.46 13.90
C ASP A 65 18.48 -11.09 14.57
N PRO A 66 18.12 -10.93 15.86
CA PRO A 66 18.29 -9.64 16.53
C PRO A 66 19.74 -9.25 16.80
N ARG A 67 20.71 -10.13 16.54
CA ARG A 67 22.15 -9.84 16.64
C ARG A 67 22.74 -9.33 15.33
N ASP A 68 22.00 -9.42 14.23
CA ASP A 68 22.38 -8.90 12.92
C ASP A 68 21.74 -7.52 12.72
N GLU A 69 22.56 -6.48 12.76
CA GLU A 69 22.10 -5.09 12.61
C GLU A 69 21.38 -4.84 11.29
N MET A 70 21.80 -5.50 10.20
CA MET A 70 21.18 -5.36 8.89
C MET A 70 19.76 -5.93 8.90
N GLN A 71 19.57 -7.09 9.53
CA GLN A 71 18.25 -7.72 9.65
C GLN A 71 17.31 -6.89 10.54
N ILE A 72 17.83 -6.30 11.61
CA ILE A 72 17.06 -5.38 12.44
C ILE A 72 16.66 -4.12 11.68
N GLN A 73 17.54 -3.58 10.83
CA GLN A 73 17.22 -2.44 9.97
C GLN A 73 16.11 -2.78 8.98
N ILE A 74 16.16 -3.96 8.34
CA ILE A 74 15.10 -4.42 7.43
C ILE A 74 13.76 -4.54 8.15
N LEU A 75 13.74 -5.13 9.35
CA LEU A 75 12.54 -5.24 10.17
C LEU A 75 11.95 -3.85 10.44
N TRP A 76 12.79 -2.88 10.81
CA TRP A 76 12.37 -1.49 10.99
C TRP A 76 11.82 -0.85 9.72
N ASP A 77 12.45 -1.07 8.58
CA ASP A 77 11.99 -0.51 7.31
C ASP A 77 10.62 -1.10 6.93
N LEU A 78 10.42 -2.41 7.07
CA LEU A 78 9.11 -3.03 6.86
C LEU A 78 8.03 -2.46 7.78
N PHE A 79 8.36 -2.27 9.06
CA PHE A 79 7.46 -1.68 10.04
C PHE A 79 7.09 -0.23 9.68
N LYS A 80 8.10 0.63 9.44
CA LYS A 80 7.92 2.04 9.06
C LYS A 80 7.12 2.15 7.77
N SER A 81 7.47 1.39 6.73
CA SER A 81 6.74 1.38 5.46
C SER A 81 5.28 1.03 5.64
N SER A 82 4.94 0.08 6.50
CA SER A 82 3.56 -0.30 6.80
C SER A 82 2.78 0.88 7.37
N ILE A 83 3.35 1.61 8.32
CA ILE A 83 2.72 2.80 8.92
C ILE A 83 2.64 3.93 7.91
N TYR A 84 3.70 4.20 7.15
CA TYR A 84 3.73 5.26 6.14
C TYR A 84 2.64 5.04 5.10
N TYR A 85 2.54 3.82 4.56
CA TYR A 85 1.54 3.47 3.57
C TYR A 85 0.13 3.63 4.12
N LEU A 86 -0.17 2.96 5.24
CA LEU A 86 -1.54 2.94 5.77
C LEU A 86 -1.97 4.31 6.28
N SER A 87 -1.07 5.06 6.93
CA SER A 87 -1.38 6.42 7.40
C SER A 87 -1.66 7.37 6.24
N LEU A 88 -0.80 7.40 5.23
CA LEU A 88 -1.01 8.29 4.08
C LEU A 88 -2.20 7.85 3.21
N PHE A 89 -2.52 6.55 3.20
CA PHE A 89 -3.74 6.06 2.56
C PHE A 89 -5.00 6.68 3.19
N THR A 90 -5.05 6.85 4.52
CA THR A 90 -6.17 7.56 5.20
C THR A 90 -6.32 9.01 4.76
N VAL A 91 -5.21 9.64 4.36
CA VAL A 91 -5.22 11.03 3.92
C VAL A 91 -5.84 11.12 2.54
N ILE A 92 -5.47 10.23 1.61
CA ILE A 92 -5.81 10.39 0.20
C ILE A 92 -7.07 9.65 -0.25
N VAL A 93 -7.52 8.61 0.45
CA VAL A 93 -8.61 7.77 -0.04
C VAL A 93 -9.96 8.48 0.08
N ASP A 94 -10.77 8.47 -0.99
CA ASP A 94 -12.19 8.85 -0.92
C ASP A 94 -13.07 7.70 -1.43
N PRO A 95 -13.56 6.83 -0.51
CA PRO A 95 -14.39 5.68 -0.88
C PRO A 95 -15.70 6.05 -1.58
N ARG A 96 -16.21 7.27 -1.38
CA ARG A 96 -17.51 7.70 -1.93
C ARG A 96 -17.49 7.77 -3.45
N LEU A 97 -16.32 8.00 -4.05
CA LEU A 97 -16.12 8.11 -5.49
C LEU A 97 -16.53 6.84 -6.26
N TYR A 98 -16.49 5.67 -5.63
CA TYR A 98 -16.74 4.40 -6.30
C TYR A 98 -18.16 3.87 -6.11
N SER A 99 -18.93 4.43 -5.17
CA SER A 99 -20.22 3.91 -4.71
C SER A 99 -21.18 3.57 -5.86
N ASP A 100 -21.37 4.47 -6.82
CA ASP A 100 -22.26 4.27 -7.97
C ASP A 100 -21.77 3.19 -8.95
N GLN A 101 -20.46 2.95 -8.99
CA GLN A 101 -19.82 2.06 -9.97
C GLN A 101 -19.62 0.62 -9.47
N LEU A 102 -19.96 0.35 -8.20
CA LEU A 102 -19.88 -0.99 -7.62
C LEU A 102 -21.08 -1.85 -8.01
N LYS A 103 -22.19 -1.25 -8.47
CA LYS A 103 -23.42 -1.98 -8.77
C LYS A 103 -23.21 -3.02 -9.86
N GLY A 104 -23.42 -4.30 -9.51
CA GLY A 104 -23.32 -5.42 -10.44
C GLY A 104 -21.89 -5.89 -10.75
N LYS A 105 -20.86 -5.32 -10.10
CA LYS A 105 -19.47 -5.80 -10.21
C LYS A 105 -19.18 -6.90 -9.17
N GLU A 106 -18.28 -7.81 -9.51
CA GLU A 106 -17.75 -8.77 -8.54
C GLU A 106 -16.88 -8.03 -7.51
N GLU A 107 -17.17 -8.28 -6.23
CA GLU A 107 -16.65 -7.50 -5.10
C GLU A 107 -15.12 -7.50 -5.04
N ASN A 108 -14.47 -8.66 -5.15
CA ASN A 108 -13.01 -8.75 -5.04
C ASN A 108 -12.31 -8.05 -6.20
N THR A 109 -12.85 -8.18 -7.41
CA THR A 109 -12.34 -7.51 -8.61
C THR A 109 -12.47 -5.99 -8.48
N ALA A 110 -13.63 -5.50 -8.05
CA ALA A 110 -13.86 -4.09 -7.84
C ALA A 110 -12.94 -3.52 -6.75
N LEU A 111 -12.84 -4.20 -5.61
CA LEU A 111 -11.95 -3.80 -4.52
C LEU A 111 -10.48 -3.79 -4.95
N THR A 112 -10.05 -4.80 -5.71
CA THR A 112 -8.69 -4.88 -6.26
C THR A 112 -8.39 -3.69 -7.17
N ALA A 113 -9.31 -3.34 -8.07
CA ALA A 113 -9.15 -2.20 -8.97
C ALA A 113 -9.11 -0.87 -8.19
N ILE A 114 -9.98 -0.69 -7.20
CA ILE A 114 -9.98 0.49 -6.32
C ILE A 114 -8.63 0.63 -5.62
N VAL A 115 -8.15 -0.45 -4.98
CA VAL A 115 -6.87 -0.42 -4.25
C VAL A 115 -5.73 -0.07 -5.19
N MET A 116 -5.67 -0.62 -6.42
CA MET A 116 -4.64 -0.25 -7.39
C MET A 116 -4.69 1.21 -7.83
N VAL A 117 -5.89 1.76 -8.03
CA VAL A 117 -6.09 3.16 -8.42
C VAL A 117 -5.66 4.09 -7.30
N GLU A 118 -6.11 3.83 -6.07
CA GLU A 118 -5.73 4.62 -4.90
C GLU A 118 -4.23 4.51 -4.61
N ASP A 119 -3.64 3.33 -4.78
CA ASP A 119 -2.21 3.10 -4.63
C ASP A 119 -1.38 3.92 -5.63
N ALA A 120 -1.85 4.10 -6.86
CA ALA A 120 -1.20 4.97 -7.84
C ALA A 120 -1.28 6.46 -7.45
N VAL A 121 -2.38 6.89 -6.84
CA VAL A 121 -2.52 8.25 -6.30
C VAL A 121 -1.63 8.43 -5.07
N LEU A 122 -1.53 7.42 -4.21
CA LEU A 122 -0.67 7.42 -3.03
C LEU A 122 0.81 7.55 -3.42
N ASN A 123 1.24 6.78 -4.41
CA ASN A 123 2.59 6.88 -4.96
C ASN A 123 2.89 8.28 -5.51
N ALA A 124 1.91 8.92 -6.16
CA ALA A 124 2.05 10.31 -6.60
C ALA A 124 2.20 11.27 -5.41
N TYR A 125 1.40 11.09 -4.36
CA TYR A 125 1.45 11.89 -3.14
C TYR A 125 2.82 11.76 -2.45
N LEU A 126 3.30 10.53 -2.24
CA LEU A 126 4.61 10.21 -1.69
C LEU A 126 5.74 10.87 -2.51
N LYS A 127 5.71 10.74 -3.84
CA LYS A 127 6.73 11.31 -4.72
C LYS A 127 6.71 12.83 -4.78
N THR A 128 5.61 13.47 -4.40
CA THR A 128 5.52 14.94 -4.37
C THR A 128 5.89 15.50 -3.01
N PHE A 129 5.38 14.93 -1.92
CA PHE A 129 5.46 15.55 -0.59
C PHE A 129 6.35 14.81 0.42
N HIS A 130 6.66 13.53 0.18
CA HIS A 130 7.36 12.66 1.14
C HIS A 130 8.42 11.80 0.46
N ARG A 131 9.27 12.43 -0.37
CA ARG A 131 10.32 11.75 -1.14
C ARG A 131 11.35 11.05 -0.26
N ASP A 132 11.57 11.59 0.92
CA ASP A 132 12.41 11.09 1.99
C ASP A 132 11.98 9.71 2.51
N LEU A 133 10.69 9.36 2.42
CA LEU A 133 10.16 8.06 2.87
C LEU A 133 10.26 6.95 1.79
N LEU A 134 10.63 7.31 0.57
CA LEU A 134 10.70 6.36 -0.55
C LEU A 134 11.75 5.24 -0.38
N PRO A 135 12.91 5.43 0.27
CA PRO A 135 13.88 4.36 0.49
C PRO A 135 13.28 3.16 1.25
N GLU A 136 12.65 3.40 2.40
CA GLU A 136 12.01 2.33 3.18
C GLU A 136 10.92 1.62 2.38
N ILE A 137 10.07 2.39 1.69
CA ILE A 137 9.01 1.84 0.84
C ILE A 137 9.58 0.92 -0.25
N LYS A 138 10.69 1.31 -0.89
CA LYS A 138 11.35 0.47 -1.90
C LYS A 138 11.91 -0.82 -1.32
N VAL A 139 12.43 -0.78 -0.08
CA VAL A 139 12.85 -1.99 0.64
C VAL A 139 11.64 -2.91 0.84
N ALA A 140 10.52 -2.37 1.35
CA ALA A 140 9.29 -3.15 1.54
C ALA A 140 8.73 -3.74 0.23
N ASP A 141 8.74 -2.98 -0.87
CA ASP A 141 8.33 -3.45 -2.20
C ASP A 141 9.22 -4.61 -2.68
N ALA A 142 10.53 -4.52 -2.46
CA ALA A 142 11.47 -5.58 -2.83
C ALA A 142 11.24 -6.85 -2.01
N PHE A 143 11.04 -6.74 -0.69
CA PHE A 143 10.71 -7.88 0.16
C PHE A 143 9.36 -8.49 -0.20
N SER A 144 8.35 -7.67 -0.49
CA SER A 144 7.04 -8.12 -0.95
C SER A 144 7.15 -8.91 -2.26
N TYR A 145 7.98 -8.44 -3.20
CA TYR A 145 8.29 -9.18 -4.43
C TYR A 145 8.99 -10.51 -4.13
N LEU A 146 9.95 -10.55 -3.21
CA LEU A 146 10.63 -11.78 -2.81
C LEU A 146 9.71 -12.77 -2.08
N ALA A 147 8.71 -12.29 -1.34
CA ALA A 147 7.70 -13.12 -0.70
C ALA A 147 6.61 -13.61 -1.66
N LEU A 148 6.35 -12.88 -2.76
CA LEU A 148 5.27 -13.21 -3.70
C LEU A 148 5.44 -14.59 -4.32
N LYS A 149 4.35 -15.34 -4.50
CA LYS A 149 4.40 -16.59 -5.26
C LYS A 149 4.62 -16.30 -6.77
N PRO A 150 5.47 -17.04 -7.51
CA PRO A 150 5.61 -16.87 -8.95
C PRO A 150 4.26 -16.98 -9.68
N ALA A 151 4.02 -16.12 -10.67
CA ALA A 151 2.72 -15.95 -11.33
C ALA A 151 2.15 -17.27 -11.89
N HIS A 152 2.95 -18.05 -12.61
CA HIS A 152 2.57 -19.39 -13.10
C HIS A 152 2.13 -20.38 -12.01
N MET A 153 2.52 -20.16 -10.74
CA MET A 153 2.11 -21.01 -9.62
C MET A 153 0.87 -20.50 -8.87
N ILE A 154 0.35 -19.32 -9.20
CA ILE A 154 -0.88 -18.76 -8.61
C ILE A 154 -2.06 -19.33 -9.39
N ARG A 155 -2.87 -20.22 -8.78
CA ARG A 155 -3.95 -20.93 -9.50
C ARG A 155 -5.11 -20.01 -9.88
N ASN A 156 -5.56 -19.16 -8.96
CA ASN A 156 -6.67 -18.24 -9.22
C ASN A 156 -6.25 -17.19 -10.25
N ARG A 157 -7.00 -17.08 -11.34
CA ARG A 157 -6.69 -16.18 -12.47
C ARG A 157 -6.74 -14.71 -12.08
N GLY A 158 -7.74 -14.30 -11.28
CA GLY A 158 -7.88 -12.92 -10.80
C GLY A 158 -6.73 -12.52 -9.89
N VAL A 159 -6.41 -13.36 -8.89
CA VAL A 159 -5.27 -13.13 -7.99
C VAL A 159 -3.95 -13.11 -8.77
N ARG A 160 -3.78 -14.00 -9.75
CA ARG A 160 -2.58 -14.03 -10.62
C ARG A 160 -2.43 -12.73 -11.40
N LEU A 161 -3.53 -12.24 -11.98
CA LEU A 161 -3.54 -10.99 -12.73
C LEU A 161 -3.20 -9.82 -11.82
N ALA A 162 -3.87 -9.70 -10.67
CA ALA A 162 -3.66 -8.63 -9.71
C ALA A 162 -2.22 -8.60 -9.17
N ALA A 163 -1.70 -9.75 -8.75
CA ALA A 163 -0.33 -9.90 -8.30
C ALA A 163 0.69 -9.52 -9.39
N SER A 164 0.41 -9.87 -10.65
CA SER A 164 1.27 -9.51 -11.78
C SER A 164 1.26 -8.01 -12.09
N ILE A 165 0.09 -7.36 -12.01
CA ILE A 165 -0.05 -5.91 -12.18
C ILE A 165 0.70 -5.18 -11.06
N LEU A 166 0.44 -5.53 -9.80
CA LEU A 166 1.08 -4.90 -8.64
C LEU A 166 2.60 -5.07 -8.67
N SER A 167 3.08 -6.30 -8.90
CA SER A 167 4.51 -6.60 -9.02
C SER A 167 5.16 -5.76 -10.13
N LEU A 168 4.58 -5.74 -11.33
CA LEU A 168 5.13 -4.96 -12.45
C LEU A 168 5.04 -3.44 -12.20
N TYR A 169 3.98 -2.97 -11.55
CA TYR A 169 3.80 -1.56 -11.22
C TYR A 169 4.83 -1.08 -10.21
N LYS A 170 4.97 -1.79 -9.09
CA LYS A 170 5.85 -1.44 -7.96
C LYS A 170 7.32 -1.66 -8.24
N THR A 171 7.69 -2.83 -8.74
CA THR A 171 9.11 -3.23 -8.87
C THR A 171 9.61 -3.21 -10.30
N GLY A 172 8.74 -3.02 -11.28
CA GLY A 172 9.11 -3.10 -12.70
C GLY A 172 9.30 -4.53 -13.21
N MET A 173 9.03 -5.54 -12.40
CA MET A 173 9.20 -6.96 -12.75
C MET A 173 7.95 -7.77 -12.41
N ILE A 174 7.64 -8.78 -13.22
CA ILE A 174 6.67 -9.83 -12.86
C ILE A 174 7.43 -11.01 -12.30
N LYS A 175 7.04 -11.52 -11.14
CA LYS A 175 7.67 -12.72 -10.59
C LYS A 175 7.25 -13.97 -11.35
N GLY A 176 8.19 -14.61 -12.01
CA GLY A 176 7.96 -15.83 -12.80
C GLY A 176 7.29 -15.56 -14.16
N ARG A 177 6.73 -16.62 -14.77
CA ARG A 177 6.13 -16.55 -16.12
C ARG A 177 4.64 -16.25 -16.06
N LEU A 178 4.16 -15.47 -17.03
CA LEU A 178 2.75 -15.14 -17.19
C LEU A 178 2.28 -15.55 -18.60
N GLU A 179 1.39 -16.53 -18.68
CA GLU A 179 0.83 -17.01 -19.94
C GLU A 179 -0.48 -16.29 -20.26
N GLY A 180 -0.65 -15.87 -21.52
CA GLY A 180 -1.93 -15.39 -22.07
C GLY A 180 -2.54 -14.09 -21.52
N SER A 181 -1.85 -13.37 -20.61
CA SER A 181 -2.40 -12.14 -19.98
C SER A 181 -1.42 -10.96 -19.91
N PHE A 182 -0.26 -11.07 -20.56
CA PHE A 182 0.79 -10.04 -20.46
C PHE A 182 0.39 -8.68 -21.07
N GLY A 183 -0.39 -8.68 -22.15
CA GLY A 183 -0.92 -7.44 -22.75
C GLY A 183 -1.81 -6.66 -21.78
N ASN A 184 -2.74 -7.36 -21.12
CA ASN A 184 -3.65 -6.76 -20.13
C ASN A 184 -2.87 -6.21 -18.92
N VAL A 185 -1.90 -6.96 -18.41
CA VAL A 185 -1.05 -6.51 -17.30
C VAL A 185 -0.29 -5.23 -17.68
N LYS A 186 0.33 -5.19 -18.86
CA LYS A 186 1.05 -4.00 -19.34
C LYS A 186 0.12 -2.79 -19.50
N ASN A 187 -1.08 -3.01 -20.03
CA ASN A 187 -2.06 -1.93 -20.21
C ASN A 187 -2.49 -1.34 -18.87
N ALA A 188 -2.86 -2.19 -17.91
CA ALA A 188 -3.20 -1.76 -16.55
C ALA A 188 -2.04 -0.98 -15.89
N VAL A 189 -0.80 -1.49 -15.97
CA VAL A 189 0.36 -0.77 -15.43
C VAL A 189 0.62 0.57 -16.13
N LYS A 190 0.45 0.63 -17.45
CA LYS A 190 0.57 1.89 -18.22
C LYS A 190 -0.47 2.92 -17.75
N MET A 191 -1.68 2.47 -17.45
CA MET A 191 -2.75 3.30 -16.92
C MET A 191 -2.45 3.81 -15.52
N LEU A 192 -2.05 2.93 -14.59
CA LEU A 192 -1.65 3.31 -13.23
C LEU A 192 -0.51 4.34 -13.27
N ARG A 193 0.53 4.11 -14.09
CA ARG A 193 1.63 5.07 -14.27
C ARG A 193 1.18 6.39 -14.88
N ARG A 194 0.18 6.40 -15.76
CA ARG A 194 -0.39 7.63 -16.33
C ARG A 194 -1.17 8.41 -15.26
N LEU A 195 -1.98 7.71 -14.47
CA LEU A 195 -2.73 8.28 -13.36
C LEU A 195 -1.78 8.90 -12.32
N GLU A 196 -0.74 8.16 -11.94
CA GLU A 196 0.29 8.62 -11.02
C GLU A 196 0.95 9.92 -11.54
N ARG A 197 1.41 9.95 -12.80
CA ARG A 197 2.03 11.15 -13.39
C ARG A 197 1.09 12.35 -13.43
N ARG A 198 -0.20 12.14 -13.68
CA ARG A 198 -1.21 13.22 -13.66
C ARG A 198 -1.35 13.79 -12.27
N ASN A 199 -1.49 12.93 -11.26
CA ASN A 199 -1.60 13.37 -9.87
C ASN A 199 -0.31 14.03 -9.36
N ILE A 200 0.88 13.59 -9.79
CA ILE A 200 2.14 14.30 -9.48
C ILE A 200 2.07 15.76 -9.94
N LYS A 201 1.60 16.00 -11.18
CA LYS A 201 1.45 17.37 -11.73
C LYS A 201 0.36 18.18 -11.02
N ALA A 202 -0.72 17.53 -10.57
CA ALA A 202 -1.77 18.20 -9.81
C ALA A 202 -1.26 18.59 -8.43
N PHE A 203 -0.65 17.66 -7.70
CA PHE A 203 -0.09 17.85 -6.37
C PHE A 203 1.06 18.85 -6.34
N SER A 204 1.91 18.90 -7.37
CA SER A 204 3.01 19.87 -7.43
C SER A 204 2.57 21.33 -7.49
N LYS A 205 1.29 21.59 -7.75
CA LYS A 205 0.72 22.95 -7.75
C LYS A 205 0.13 23.36 -6.40
N LEU A 206 0.08 22.46 -5.43
CA LEU A 206 -0.51 22.72 -4.13
C LEU A 206 0.48 23.44 -3.22
N GLY A 207 0.00 24.48 -2.54
CA GLY A 207 0.72 25.12 -1.45
C GLY A 207 0.65 24.34 -0.13
N ASN A 208 -0.34 23.47 0.04
CA ASN A 208 -0.54 22.64 1.22
C ASN A 208 -0.81 21.18 0.83
N ARG A 209 -0.06 20.25 1.41
CA ARG A 209 -0.19 18.80 1.17
C ARG A 209 -1.56 18.26 1.60
N LEU A 210 -2.21 18.87 2.60
CA LEU A 210 -3.51 18.42 3.12
C LEU A 210 -4.66 18.63 2.13
N ASP A 211 -4.50 19.50 1.13
CA ASP A 211 -5.50 19.71 0.08
C ASP A 211 -5.42 18.66 -1.05
N ALA A 212 -4.50 17.69 -0.94
CA ALA A 212 -4.29 16.69 -1.99
C ALA A 212 -5.54 15.90 -2.35
N VAL A 213 -6.41 15.56 -1.38
CA VAL A 213 -7.70 14.86 -1.64
C VAL A 213 -8.58 15.61 -2.62
N LYS A 214 -8.66 16.93 -2.45
CA LYS A 214 -9.53 17.80 -3.26
C LYS A 214 -8.96 18.03 -4.66
N ALA A 215 -7.64 17.92 -4.79
CA ALA A 215 -6.90 18.15 -6.02
C ALA A 215 -6.73 16.89 -6.89
N GLN A 216 -7.28 15.76 -6.47
CA GLN A 216 -7.15 14.51 -7.21
C GLN A 216 -7.88 14.57 -8.55
N GLU A 217 -7.30 13.90 -9.55
CA GLU A 217 -7.87 13.80 -10.88
C GLU A 217 -8.99 12.76 -10.93
N THR A 218 -10.17 13.08 -10.37
CA THR A 218 -11.31 12.16 -10.21
C THR A 218 -11.72 11.48 -11.51
N GLU A 219 -11.84 12.22 -12.62
CA GLU A 219 -12.18 11.64 -13.92
C GLU A 219 -11.13 10.61 -14.37
N SER A 220 -9.85 10.91 -14.15
CA SER A 220 -8.76 9.99 -14.45
C SER A 220 -8.77 8.76 -13.55
N LYS A 221 -9.14 8.90 -12.27
CA LYS A 221 -9.32 7.77 -11.33
C LYS A 221 -10.44 6.85 -11.81
N MET A 222 -11.60 7.41 -12.17
CA MET A 222 -12.75 6.63 -12.63
C MET A 222 -12.49 5.92 -13.95
N LYS A 223 -11.78 6.59 -14.87
CA LYS A 223 -11.30 5.95 -16.10
C LYS A 223 -10.34 4.79 -15.80
N ALA A 224 -9.38 5.00 -14.89
CA ALA A 224 -8.45 3.96 -14.49
C ALA A 224 -9.16 2.75 -13.87
N PHE A 225 -10.10 2.99 -12.96
CA PHE A 225 -10.92 1.96 -12.32
C PHE A 225 -11.78 1.15 -13.30
N SER A 226 -12.26 1.77 -14.38
CA SER A 226 -13.17 1.10 -15.32
C SER A 226 -12.47 0.18 -16.32
N GLU A 227 -11.18 0.41 -16.60
CA GLU A 227 -10.42 -0.36 -17.59
C GLU A 227 -9.44 -1.38 -16.92
N ILE A 228 -9.32 -1.38 -15.59
CA ILE A 228 -8.60 -2.38 -14.79
C ILE A 228 -9.55 -3.51 -14.40
#